data_AF-A0A2A3T021-F1
#
_entry.id   AF-A0A2A3T021-F1
#
_cell.length_a   1.000
_cell.length_b   1.000
_cell.length_c   1.000
_cell.angle_alpha   90.00
_cell.angle_beta   90.00
_cell.angle_gamma   90.00
#
_symmetry.space_group_name_H-M   'P 1'
#
loop_
_entity.id
_entity.type
_entity.pdbx_description
1 polymer ?
#
loop_
_entity_poly.entity_id
_entity_poly.type
_entity_poly.pdbx_seq_one_letter_code
_entity_poly.pdbx_strand_id
1 'polypeptide(L)'
;MVARWRNDIYLSIASIAVFQPHVTSGFSKPPANPLTISQPCIRLNDLESVGRSGRHLTTFEMMAHHAFNTEEQNIYWQDRTVELCHELYTGLGLPGSEITYKENPWVGGGNGGEALEVLAGGLELATLVFMDLEEDLDGDIELKGIKFKRMPRSIVDTGYGLERLVWASQGTPTIYEAVFPDAVLHLTELTNLKDSLENSSSIISENAKICGVLSIDYGSDLTELRQKVLDRLNAAGHSMTLPEFTSTIEPLEKLFAVVDHSRALAFMFGDGIVPSNVKAGYLARMVLRRTALLLRDLDAQDALSEMVSHHIDTLSGTYPEIGANKAHILEMVALEQERFIQTLERGRRTVQRAIGSGGIDQDKLLELYDSQGLPPSVVSDFASDLGHSIEVPDGFLAMVAERHQGEAKGGKKKRYLSMLNQLIWIFTRIWRSVLFHRRLSSLISARYP
;
A
#
# COMPACT_ATOMS: atom_id res chain seq x y z
N MET A 1 -12.41 -1.27 -11.18
CA MET A 1 -11.27 -1.77 -10.39
C MET A 1 -10.90 -3.23 -10.66
N VAL A 2 -11.82 -4.15 -10.97
CA VAL A 2 -11.43 -5.51 -11.41
C VAL A 2 -10.89 -5.49 -12.85
N ALA A 3 -9.70 -6.05 -13.06
CA ALA A 3 -9.00 -6.02 -14.35
C ALA A 3 -9.52 -7.09 -15.34
N ARG A 4 -10.80 -7.00 -15.76
CA ARG A 4 -11.48 -8.02 -16.58
C ARG A 4 -10.94 -8.16 -18.02
N TRP A 5 -10.23 -7.15 -18.53
CA TRP A 5 -9.69 -7.11 -19.89
C TRP A 5 -8.30 -7.75 -20.03
N ARG A 6 -7.69 -8.21 -18.92
CA ARG A 6 -6.35 -8.80 -18.89
C ARG A 6 -6.30 -9.96 -17.91
N ASN A 7 -5.25 -10.79 -18.00
CA ASN A 7 -5.13 -12.04 -17.23
C ASN A 7 -3.90 -12.08 -16.31
N ASP A 8 -3.02 -11.08 -16.40
CA ASP A 8 -1.74 -11.04 -15.69
C ASP A 8 -1.81 -10.31 -14.33
N ILE A 9 -2.80 -9.44 -14.12
CA ILE A 9 -3.12 -8.84 -12.82
C ILE A 9 -4.62 -8.93 -12.56
N TYR A 10 -5.03 -9.00 -11.29
CA TYR A 10 -6.46 -9.10 -10.93
C TYR A 10 -7.16 -7.76 -10.68
N LEU A 11 -6.42 -6.75 -10.23
CA LEU A 11 -6.95 -5.43 -9.84
C LEU A 11 -6.24 -4.33 -10.63
N SER A 12 -6.93 -3.22 -10.86
CA SER A 12 -6.37 -2.00 -11.46
C SER A 12 -5.42 -1.30 -10.47
N ILE A 13 -4.12 -1.40 -10.72
CA ILE A 13 -3.07 -0.83 -9.85
C ILE A 13 -2.65 0.61 -10.21
N ALA A 14 -3.03 1.07 -11.41
CA ALA A 14 -2.74 2.37 -11.97
C ALA A 14 -3.73 2.71 -13.09
N SER A 15 -3.82 3.98 -13.48
CA SER A 15 -4.60 4.45 -14.64
C SER A 15 -4.17 3.75 -15.92
N ILE A 16 -2.86 3.67 -16.20
CA ILE A 16 -2.33 3.02 -17.41
C ILE A 16 -2.70 1.53 -17.53
N ALA A 17 -2.97 0.86 -16.41
CA ALA A 17 -3.27 -0.56 -16.38
C ALA A 17 -4.55 -0.90 -17.15
N VAL A 18 -5.46 0.07 -17.36
CA VAL A 18 -6.69 -0.10 -18.15
C VAL A 18 -6.46 -0.14 -19.65
N PHE A 19 -5.31 0.35 -20.11
CA PHE A 19 -4.91 0.36 -21.51
C PHE A 19 -3.92 -0.77 -21.85
N GLN A 20 -3.29 -1.36 -20.83
CA GLN A 20 -2.40 -2.49 -20.98
C GLN A 20 -3.14 -3.84 -21.13
N PRO A 21 -2.58 -4.80 -21.89
CA PRO A 21 -1.44 -4.64 -22.80
C PRO A 21 -1.85 -4.20 -24.21
N HIS A 22 -3.15 -4.19 -24.52
CA HIS A 22 -3.63 -4.11 -25.91
C HIS A 22 -3.41 -2.75 -26.57
N VAL A 23 -3.67 -1.66 -25.85
CA VAL A 23 -3.44 -0.30 -26.38
C VAL A 23 -1.96 0.04 -26.32
N THR A 24 -1.29 -0.33 -25.21
CA THR A 24 0.14 -0.04 -25.04
C THR A 24 1.02 -0.79 -26.04
N SER A 25 0.64 -1.99 -26.49
CA SER A 25 1.31 -2.69 -27.61
C SER A 25 0.88 -2.21 -28.99
N GLY A 26 -0.26 -1.52 -29.08
CA GLY A 26 -0.88 -1.06 -30.33
C GLY A 26 -1.74 -2.06 -31.07
N PHE A 27 -2.01 -3.19 -30.42
CA PHE A 27 -3.02 -4.13 -30.91
C PHE A 27 -4.42 -3.49 -30.97
N SER A 28 -4.68 -2.48 -30.13
CA SER A 28 -5.94 -1.73 -30.13
C SER A 28 -5.68 -0.22 -30.06
N LYS A 29 -6.62 0.57 -30.58
CA LYS A 29 -6.58 2.03 -30.48
C LYS A 29 -7.04 2.47 -29.09
N PRO A 30 -6.48 3.55 -28.53
CA PRO A 30 -7.02 4.14 -27.30
C PRO A 30 -8.43 4.71 -27.57
N PRO A 31 -9.30 4.83 -26.55
CA PRO A 31 -10.64 5.42 -26.72
C PRO A 31 -10.62 6.87 -27.23
N ALA A 32 -9.60 7.64 -26.85
CA ALA A 32 -9.28 8.97 -27.36
C ALA A 32 -7.76 9.19 -27.29
N ASN A 33 -7.22 10.15 -28.03
CA ASN A 33 -5.78 10.47 -27.98
C ASN A 33 -5.54 11.97 -28.26
N PRO A 34 -5.11 12.77 -27.26
CA PRO A 34 -4.88 12.36 -25.87
C PRO A 34 -6.20 12.06 -25.14
N LEU A 35 -6.12 11.47 -23.95
CA LEU A 35 -7.28 11.22 -23.09
C LEU A 35 -6.99 11.65 -21.66
N THR A 36 -8.05 11.87 -20.87
CA THR A 36 -7.97 12.05 -19.42
C THR A 36 -8.98 11.15 -18.72
N ILE A 37 -8.67 10.72 -17.49
CA ILE A 37 -9.49 9.81 -16.69
C ILE A 37 -9.20 10.03 -15.20
N SER A 38 -10.23 9.90 -14.34
CA SER A 38 -10.04 9.61 -12.91
C SER A 38 -10.28 8.13 -12.73
N GLN A 39 -9.22 7.33 -12.58
CA GLN A 39 -9.32 5.88 -12.50
C GLN A 39 -9.20 5.43 -11.04
N PRO A 40 -10.27 4.83 -10.46
CA PRO A 40 -10.15 4.19 -9.16
C PRO A 40 -9.20 2.98 -9.23
N CYS A 41 -8.25 2.92 -8.30
CA CYS A 41 -7.19 1.92 -8.22
C CYS A 41 -7.18 1.24 -6.85
N ILE A 42 -6.69 -0.01 -6.81
CA ILE A 42 -6.39 -0.75 -5.58
C ILE A 42 -4.91 -1.10 -5.55
N ARG A 43 -4.22 -0.76 -4.46
CA ARG A 43 -2.86 -1.21 -4.16
C ARG A 43 -2.81 -1.88 -2.80
N LEU A 44 -2.53 -3.19 -2.80
CA LEU A 44 -2.45 -3.99 -1.57
C LEU A 44 -1.02 -4.20 -1.08
N ASN A 45 -0.02 -3.75 -1.84
CA ASN A 45 1.38 -3.77 -1.39
C ASN A 45 1.60 -2.78 -0.24
N ASP A 46 0.77 -1.73 -0.17
CA ASP A 46 0.83 -0.70 0.87
C ASP A 46 -0.08 -1.01 2.07
N LEU A 47 -0.72 -2.19 2.11
CA LEU A 47 -1.76 -2.54 3.07
C LEU A 47 -1.33 -2.38 4.55
N GLU A 48 -0.06 -2.64 4.85
CA GLU A 48 0.49 -2.49 6.19
C GLU A 48 0.92 -1.05 6.52
N SER A 49 1.17 -0.23 5.50
CA SER A 49 1.53 1.18 5.63
C SER A 49 0.30 2.08 5.84
N VAL A 50 -0.87 1.60 5.43
CA VAL A 50 -2.17 2.27 5.61
C VAL A 50 -2.48 2.40 7.11
N GLY A 51 -2.91 3.59 7.52
CA GLY A 51 -3.15 3.98 8.91
C GLY A 51 -1.89 4.48 9.63
N ARG A 52 -0.72 3.95 9.27
CA ARG A 52 0.57 4.29 9.91
C ARG A 52 1.25 5.51 9.31
N SER A 53 1.27 5.61 7.98
CA SER A 53 2.04 6.65 7.28
C SER A 53 1.32 8.00 7.17
N GLY A 54 0.02 8.04 7.48
CA GLY A 54 -0.86 9.20 7.29
C GLY A 54 -1.23 9.52 5.84
N ARG A 55 -0.65 8.84 4.83
CA ARG A 55 -0.81 9.15 3.40
C ARG A 55 -1.14 7.98 2.48
N HIS A 56 -0.95 6.74 2.96
CA HIS A 56 -1.18 5.54 2.14
C HIS A 56 -2.65 5.13 2.22
N LEU A 57 -3.19 4.72 1.09
CA LEU A 57 -4.55 4.23 0.93
C LEU A 57 -4.49 2.89 0.18
N THR A 58 -5.35 1.94 0.54
CA THR A 58 -5.53 0.76 -0.30
C THR A 58 -6.34 1.08 -1.55
N THR A 59 -7.28 2.01 -1.44
CA THR A 59 -8.07 2.53 -2.57
C THR A 59 -7.86 4.02 -2.75
N PHE A 60 -7.58 4.41 -3.98
CA PHE A 60 -7.45 5.82 -4.34
C PHE A 60 -7.83 6.03 -5.80
N GLU A 61 -8.14 7.26 -6.18
CA GLU A 61 -8.36 7.65 -7.56
C GLU A 61 -7.06 8.21 -8.15
N MET A 62 -6.55 7.52 -9.16
CA MET A 62 -5.44 8.00 -9.97
C MET A 62 -6.00 8.78 -11.16
N MET A 63 -6.01 10.09 -11.03
CA MET A 63 -6.27 10.97 -12.17
C MET A 63 -5.10 10.92 -13.14
N ALA A 64 -5.37 11.01 -14.43
CA ALA A 64 -4.35 10.89 -15.45
C ALA A 64 -4.73 11.64 -16.72
N HIS A 65 -3.70 12.06 -17.44
CA HIS A 65 -3.76 12.34 -18.87
C HIS A 65 -2.74 11.46 -19.61
N HIS A 66 -3.20 10.77 -20.64
CA HIS A 66 -2.38 9.84 -21.42
C HIS A 66 -2.30 10.29 -22.88
N ALA A 67 -1.12 10.11 -23.47
CA ALA A 67 -0.88 10.28 -24.90
C ALA A 67 -0.14 9.06 -25.45
N PHE A 68 -0.67 8.47 -26.51
CA PHE A 68 -0.11 7.28 -27.15
C PHE A 68 0.50 7.69 -28.49
N ASN A 69 1.83 7.84 -28.55
CA ASN A 69 2.55 8.29 -29.73
C ASN A 69 3.04 7.10 -30.57
N THR A 70 2.96 7.23 -31.88
CA THR A 70 3.56 6.32 -32.87
C THR A 70 4.51 7.09 -33.77
N GLU A 71 5.23 6.39 -34.65
CA GLU A 71 6.05 7.04 -35.69
C GLU A 71 5.22 7.97 -36.61
N GLU A 72 3.95 7.64 -36.85
CA GLU A 72 3.05 8.38 -37.72
C GLU A 72 2.32 9.53 -37.00
N GLN A 73 2.11 9.39 -35.69
CA GLN A 73 1.30 10.32 -34.90
C GLN A 73 1.96 10.62 -33.57
N ASN A 74 2.52 11.82 -33.45
CA ASN A 74 3.05 12.36 -32.20
C ASN A 74 2.10 13.45 -31.66
N ILE A 75 1.52 13.19 -30.49
CA ILE A 75 0.59 14.08 -29.81
C ILE A 75 1.36 15.08 -28.95
N TYR A 76 2.09 14.58 -27.95
CA TYR A 76 3.06 15.31 -27.14
C TYR A 76 3.94 14.34 -26.34
N TRP A 77 5.06 14.85 -25.79
CA TRP A 77 6.02 14.08 -24.99
C TRP A 77 6.40 14.80 -23.69
N GLN A 78 7.65 14.66 -23.26
CA GLN A 78 8.18 15.13 -21.97
C GLN A 78 7.87 16.60 -21.66
N ASP A 79 8.31 17.52 -22.52
CA ASP A 79 8.21 18.96 -22.26
C ASP A 79 6.77 19.41 -21.99
N ARG A 80 5.83 19.07 -22.88
CA ARG A 80 4.42 19.44 -22.71
C ARG A 80 3.78 18.71 -21.54
N THR A 81 4.21 17.49 -21.20
CA THR A 81 3.69 16.75 -20.03
C THR A 81 4.07 17.47 -18.74
N VAL A 82 5.33 17.89 -18.61
CA VAL A 82 5.82 18.64 -17.45
C VAL A 82 5.17 20.02 -17.39
N GLU A 83 5.03 20.70 -18.52
CA GLU A 83 4.35 22.00 -18.63
C GLU A 83 2.89 21.92 -18.16
N LEU A 84 2.10 20.95 -18.65
CA LEU A 84 0.71 20.74 -18.22
C LEU A 84 0.61 20.47 -16.71
N CYS A 85 1.51 19.66 -16.18
CA CYS A 85 1.59 19.37 -14.75
C CYS A 85 1.89 20.64 -13.93
N HIS A 86 2.87 21.43 -14.38
CA HIS A 86 3.24 22.69 -13.75
C HIS A 86 2.11 23.72 -13.80
N GLU A 87 1.46 23.87 -14.96
CA GLU A 87 0.29 24.73 -15.18
C GLU A 87 -0.87 24.36 -14.25
N LEU A 88 -1.15 23.06 -14.09
CA LEU A 88 -2.20 22.57 -13.18
C LEU A 88 -1.92 23.02 -11.74
N TYR A 89 -0.73 22.73 -11.22
CA TYR A 89 -0.41 23.04 -9.82
C TYR A 89 -0.32 24.54 -9.54
N THR A 90 0.34 25.29 -10.42
CA THR A 90 0.41 26.74 -10.29
C THR A 90 -0.96 27.40 -10.46
N GLY A 91 -1.80 26.87 -11.34
CA GLY A 91 -3.20 27.28 -11.49
C GLY A 91 -4.07 27.00 -10.26
N LEU A 92 -3.77 25.95 -9.49
CA LEU A 92 -4.38 25.66 -8.20
C LEU A 92 -3.83 26.54 -7.05
N GLY A 93 -2.84 27.40 -7.32
CA GLY A 93 -2.28 28.34 -6.35
C GLY A 93 -0.98 27.88 -5.67
N LEU A 94 -0.40 26.75 -6.06
CA LEU A 94 0.89 26.31 -5.54
C LEU A 94 2.04 27.13 -6.17
N PRO A 95 2.91 27.79 -5.39
CA PRO A 95 4.04 28.53 -5.96
C PRO A 95 4.96 27.59 -6.74
N GLY A 96 5.26 27.92 -8.01
CA GLY A 96 6.11 27.08 -8.86
C GLY A 96 7.50 26.81 -8.27
N SER A 97 8.00 27.71 -7.42
CA SER A 97 9.28 27.56 -6.70
C SER A 97 9.26 26.48 -5.60
N GLU A 98 8.09 26.03 -5.18
CA GLU A 98 7.91 24.97 -4.18
C GLU A 98 7.71 23.58 -4.82
N ILE A 99 7.55 23.53 -6.15
CA ILE A 99 7.42 22.28 -6.90
C ILE A 99 8.81 21.74 -7.21
N THR A 100 9.03 20.47 -6.87
CA THR A 100 10.26 19.75 -7.16
C THR A 100 9.98 18.55 -8.04
N TYR A 101 10.84 18.33 -9.03
CA TYR A 101 10.79 17.18 -9.94
C TYR A 101 11.96 16.28 -9.63
N LYS A 102 11.69 15.13 -9.02
CA LYS A 102 12.69 14.12 -8.66
C LYS A 102 12.69 13.02 -9.72
N GLU A 103 13.85 12.79 -10.33
CA GLU A 103 14.03 11.70 -11.28
C GLU A 103 13.94 10.35 -10.55
N ASN A 104 13.07 9.47 -11.03
CA ASN A 104 12.96 8.10 -10.55
C ASN A 104 12.52 7.18 -11.70
N PRO A 105 13.34 6.23 -12.16
CA PRO A 105 12.92 5.30 -13.19
C PRO A 105 11.74 4.44 -12.75
N TRP A 106 10.77 4.25 -13.64
CA TRP A 106 9.53 3.52 -13.35
C TRP A 106 9.49 2.19 -14.10
N VAL A 107 8.98 1.16 -13.43
CA VAL A 107 8.76 -0.19 -13.98
C VAL A 107 7.42 -0.70 -13.47
N GLY A 108 6.58 -1.23 -14.36
CA GLY A 108 5.30 -1.82 -13.99
C GLY A 108 4.51 -2.39 -15.16
N GLY A 109 3.81 -3.50 -14.92
CA GLY A 109 2.87 -4.08 -15.88
C GLY A 109 3.49 -4.57 -17.20
N GLY A 110 4.79 -4.87 -17.22
CA GLY A 110 5.53 -5.28 -18.42
C GLY A 110 6.15 -4.12 -19.21
N ASN A 111 6.04 -2.88 -18.73
CA ASN A 111 6.61 -1.69 -19.35
C ASN A 111 7.54 -0.95 -18.38
N GLY A 112 8.40 -0.09 -18.93
CA GLY A 112 9.28 0.78 -18.16
C GLY A 112 9.53 2.11 -18.87
N GLY A 113 10.16 3.03 -18.16
CA GLY A 113 10.55 4.32 -18.69
C GLY A 113 11.13 5.24 -17.62
N GLU A 114 11.71 6.35 -18.06
CA GLU A 114 12.10 7.42 -17.15
C GLU A 114 10.85 8.07 -16.54
N ALA A 115 10.94 8.53 -15.30
CA ALA A 115 9.83 9.24 -14.67
C ALA A 115 10.29 10.38 -13.76
N LEU A 116 9.37 11.32 -13.57
CA LEU A 116 9.50 12.42 -12.64
C LEU A 116 8.43 12.27 -11.54
N GLU A 117 8.88 12.14 -10.30
CA GLU A 117 8.02 12.33 -9.12
C GLU A 117 7.91 13.84 -8.87
N VAL A 118 6.68 14.35 -8.80
CA VAL A 118 6.38 15.75 -8.57
C VAL A 118 6.03 15.91 -7.09
N LEU A 119 6.88 16.62 -6.35
CA LEU A 119 6.72 16.82 -4.91
C LEU A 119 6.53 18.29 -4.56
N ALA A 120 5.71 18.53 -3.54
CA ALA A 120 5.58 19.82 -2.88
C ALA A 120 5.33 19.61 -1.38
N GLY A 121 5.94 20.44 -0.52
CA GLY A 121 5.77 20.32 0.94
C GLY A 121 6.17 18.97 1.54
N GLY A 122 7.02 18.19 0.85
CA GLY A 122 7.42 16.83 1.27
C GLY A 122 6.41 15.72 0.90
N LEU A 123 5.35 16.05 0.16
CA LEU A 123 4.37 15.10 -0.37
C LEU A 123 4.55 14.95 -1.88
N GLU A 124 4.64 13.71 -2.35
CA GLU A 124 4.54 13.40 -3.78
C GLU A 124 3.08 13.55 -4.24
N LEU A 125 2.83 14.49 -5.15
CA LEU A 125 1.49 14.81 -5.66
C LEU A 125 1.17 14.10 -6.97
N ALA A 126 2.18 13.88 -7.82
CA ALA A 126 2.04 13.18 -9.10
C ALA A 126 3.31 12.44 -9.52
N THR A 127 3.13 11.48 -10.43
CA THR A 127 4.21 10.80 -11.14
C THR A 127 4.00 10.97 -12.64
N LEU A 128 5.02 11.42 -13.36
CA LEU A 128 5.02 11.58 -14.81
C LEU A 128 5.98 10.55 -15.42
N VAL A 129 5.45 9.47 -15.97
CA VAL A 129 6.20 8.37 -16.56
C VAL A 129 6.22 8.50 -18.08
N PHE A 130 7.41 8.36 -18.66
CA PHE A 130 7.64 8.42 -20.10
C PHE A 130 7.98 7.03 -20.60
N MET A 131 6.93 6.24 -20.86
CA MET A 131 7.07 4.84 -21.21
C MET A 131 7.55 4.69 -22.66
N ASP A 132 8.76 4.18 -22.83
CA ASP A 132 9.34 3.82 -24.12
C ASP A 132 10.03 2.46 -24.09
N LEU A 133 9.86 1.69 -23.00
CA LEU A 133 10.45 0.37 -22.79
C LEU A 133 9.40 -0.72 -22.58
N GLU A 134 9.66 -1.91 -23.14
CA GLU A 134 8.92 -3.14 -22.85
C GLU A 134 9.85 -4.23 -22.33
N GLU A 135 9.38 -5.03 -21.37
CA GLU A 135 10.16 -6.11 -20.77
C GLU A 135 10.58 -7.14 -21.83
N ASP A 136 11.87 -7.42 -21.92
CA ASP A 136 12.44 -8.41 -22.84
C ASP A 136 13.66 -9.08 -22.21
N LEU A 137 13.69 -10.43 -22.19
CA LEU A 137 14.79 -11.19 -21.57
C LEU A 137 16.13 -11.00 -22.30
N ASP A 138 16.07 -10.71 -23.59
CA ASP A 138 17.21 -10.45 -24.45
C ASP A 138 17.44 -8.94 -24.65
N GLY A 139 16.70 -8.11 -23.89
CA GLY A 139 16.84 -6.67 -23.87
C GLY A 139 18.24 -6.20 -23.47
N ASP A 140 18.65 -5.08 -24.03
CA ASP A 140 19.95 -4.42 -23.85
C ASP A 140 19.91 -3.32 -22.77
N ILE A 141 18.73 -2.90 -22.34
CA ILE A 141 18.51 -1.89 -21.32
C ILE A 141 18.15 -2.59 -20.00
N GLU A 142 18.86 -2.28 -18.92
CA GLU A 142 18.55 -2.81 -17.58
C GLU A 142 18.00 -1.71 -16.68
N LEU A 143 16.80 -1.92 -16.13
CA LEU A 143 16.15 -1.00 -15.21
C LEU A 143 15.63 -1.78 -14.00
N LYS A 144 16.08 -1.40 -12.79
CA LYS A 144 15.73 -2.08 -11.53
C LYS A 144 15.93 -3.61 -11.58
N GLY A 145 16.99 -4.08 -12.25
CA GLY A 145 17.32 -5.51 -12.39
C GLY A 145 16.46 -6.28 -13.39
N ILE A 146 15.63 -5.60 -14.18
CA ILE A 146 14.80 -6.17 -15.24
C ILE A 146 15.35 -5.68 -16.58
N LYS A 147 15.37 -6.59 -17.57
CA LYS A 147 15.81 -6.27 -18.92
C LYS A 147 14.66 -5.79 -19.79
N PHE A 148 14.96 -4.81 -20.62
CA PHE A 148 14.03 -4.12 -21.49
C PHE A 148 14.62 -3.91 -22.87
N LYS A 149 13.74 -3.75 -23.84
CA LYS A 149 14.06 -3.18 -25.16
C LYS A 149 13.19 -1.96 -25.42
N ARG A 150 13.64 -1.09 -26.32
CA ARG A 150 12.86 0.07 -26.76
C ARG A 150 11.62 -0.36 -27.55
N MET A 151 10.50 0.27 -27.22
CA MET A 151 9.25 0.11 -27.94
C MET A 151 9.26 0.94 -29.23
N PRO A 152 8.56 0.53 -30.30
CA PRO A 152 8.39 1.32 -31.52
C PRO A 152 7.43 2.53 -31.35
N ARG A 153 7.07 2.85 -30.12
CA ARG A 153 6.03 3.80 -29.72
C ARG A 153 6.42 4.37 -28.37
N SER A 154 5.92 5.56 -28.07
CA SER A 154 6.17 6.22 -26.79
C SER A 154 4.84 6.62 -26.16
N ILE A 155 4.69 6.40 -24.86
CA ILE A 155 3.43 6.62 -24.14
C ILE A 155 3.67 7.54 -22.96
N VAL A 156 2.90 8.61 -22.90
CA VAL A 156 2.84 9.45 -21.70
C VAL A 156 1.89 8.78 -20.73
N ASP A 157 2.43 8.39 -19.58
CA ASP A 157 1.71 7.81 -18.47
C ASP A 157 1.82 8.73 -17.26
N THR A 158 0.73 9.42 -16.92
CA THR A 158 0.69 10.29 -15.74
C THR A 158 -0.23 9.71 -14.67
N GLY A 159 0.11 9.97 -13.42
CA GLY A 159 -0.71 9.62 -12.27
C GLY A 159 -0.71 10.76 -11.26
N TYR A 160 -1.88 11.31 -10.96
CA TYR A 160 -2.14 12.34 -9.98
C TYR A 160 -3.07 11.75 -8.92
N GLY A 161 -2.63 11.70 -7.66
CA GLY A 161 -3.46 11.12 -6.59
C GLY A 161 -4.52 12.12 -6.15
N LEU A 162 -5.80 11.89 -6.49
CA LEU A 162 -6.90 12.79 -6.13
C LEU A 162 -6.95 13.04 -4.62
N GLU A 163 -6.87 11.96 -3.83
CA GLU A 163 -6.91 12.02 -2.38
C GLU A 163 -5.76 12.84 -1.78
N ARG A 164 -4.56 12.78 -2.40
CA ARG A 164 -3.42 13.60 -1.98
C ARG A 164 -3.60 15.07 -2.31
N LEU A 165 -4.23 15.39 -3.45
CA LEU A 165 -4.55 16.77 -3.83
C LEU A 165 -5.59 17.37 -2.89
N VAL A 166 -6.65 16.62 -2.57
CA VAL A 166 -7.65 17.03 -1.58
C VAL A 166 -6.96 17.28 -0.24
N TRP A 167 -6.12 16.35 0.22
CA TRP A 167 -5.39 16.52 1.49
C TRP A 167 -4.47 17.75 1.50
N ALA A 168 -3.69 17.96 0.44
CA ALA A 168 -2.85 19.14 0.30
C ALA A 168 -3.66 20.46 0.30
N SER A 169 -4.89 20.45 -0.21
CA SER A 169 -5.78 21.62 -0.20
C SER A 169 -6.40 21.91 1.18
N GLN A 170 -6.60 20.88 2.01
CA GLN A 170 -7.26 21.01 3.32
C GLN A 170 -6.26 21.17 4.47
N GLY A 171 -5.06 20.59 4.36
CA GLY A 171 -4.03 20.68 5.39
C GLY A 171 -4.37 19.95 6.70
N THR A 172 -5.25 18.94 6.66
CA THR A 172 -5.58 18.10 7.82
C THR A 172 -4.36 17.28 8.28
N PRO A 173 -4.35 16.72 9.51
CA PRO A 173 -3.22 15.90 9.99
C PRO A 173 -2.96 14.65 9.13
N THR A 174 -4.02 14.03 8.61
CA THR A 174 -3.93 12.86 7.73
C THR A 174 -4.81 12.98 6.49
N ILE A 175 -4.48 12.17 5.47
CA ILE A 175 -5.29 12.01 4.27
C ILE A 175 -6.70 11.48 4.57
N TYR A 176 -6.87 10.68 5.63
CA TYR A 176 -8.14 10.06 5.99
C TYR A 176 -9.16 11.10 6.45
N GLU A 177 -8.71 12.06 7.26
CA GLU A 177 -9.53 13.19 7.71
C GLU A 177 -9.89 14.14 6.56
N ALA A 178 -9.03 14.27 5.54
CA ALA A 178 -9.33 15.09 4.37
C ALA A 178 -10.36 14.46 3.45
N VAL A 179 -10.26 13.14 3.23
CA VAL A 179 -11.03 12.46 2.18
C VAL A 179 -12.29 11.80 2.72
N PHE A 180 -12.26 11.30 3.97
CA PHE A 180 -13.37 10.58 4.59
C PHE A 180 -13.73 11.11 5.99
N PRO A 181 -13.92 12.44 6.17
CA PRO A 181 -14.12 13.03 7.50
C PRO A 181 -15.27 12.39 8.26
N ASP A 182 -16.41 12.17 7.60
CA ASP A 182 -17.61 11.59 8.23
C ASP A 182 -17.39 10.14 8.68
N ALA A 183 -16.68 9.34 7.86
CA ALA A 183 -16.36 7.95 8.21
C ALA A 183 -15.35 7.87 9.37
N VAL A 184 -14.36 8.77 9.40
CA VAL A 184 -13.43 8.89 10.52
C VAL A 184 -14.19 9.25 11.79
N LEU A 185 -15.00 10.32 11.76
CA LEU A 185 -15.79 10.77 12.91
C LEU A 185 -16.70 9.67 13.44
N HIS A 186 -17.43 9.00 12.55
CA HIS A 186 -18.35 7.93 12.91
C HIS A 186 -17.66 6.77 13.63
N LEU A 187 -16.53 6.28 13.08
CA LEU A 187 -15.79 5.20 13.74
C LEU A 187 -15.16 5.65 15.06
N THR A 188 -14.67 6.89 15.11
CA THR A 188 -14.10 7.48 16.32
C THR A 188 -15.14 7.58 17.46
N GLU A 189 -16.40 7.87 17.14
CA GLU A 189 -17.50 7.84 18.10
C GLU A 189 -17.82 6.41 18.57
N LEU A 190 -17.88 5.44 17.65
CA LEU A 190 -18.12 4.03 18.00
C LEU A 190 -17.02 3.44 18.91
N THR A 191 -15.78 3.86 18.73
CA THR A 191 -14.62 3.36 19.50
C THR A 191 -14.25 4.22 20.71
N ASN A 192 -15.01 5.29 21.01
CA ASN A 192 -14.68 6.27 22.06
C ASN A 192 -13.26 6.88 21.94
N LEU A 193 -12.76 7.10 20.72
CA LEU A 193 -11.41 7.64 20.46
C LEU A 193 -11.41 9.14 20.14
N LYS A 194 -12.53 9.83 20.34
CA LYS A 194 -12.69 11.24 19.96
C LYS A 194 -11.67 12.15 20.62
N ASP A 195 -11.56 12.06 21.94
CA ASP A 195 -10.60 12.84 22.69
C ASP A 195 -9.16 12.47 22.31
N SER A 196 -8.90 11.20 22.01
CA SER A 196 -7.58 10.74 21.54
C SER A 196 -7.21 11.38 20.20
N LEU A 197 -8.13 11.43 19.25
CA LEU A 197 -7.92 12.05 17.94
C LEU A 197 -7.66 13.56 18.07
N GLU A 198 -8.51 14.27 18.84
CA GLU A 198 -8.38 15.71 19.06
C GLU A 198 -7.05 16.08 19.75
N ASN A 199 -6.65 15.31 20.78
CA ASN A 199 -5.43 15.58 21.53
C ASN A 199 -4.14 15.15 20.81
N SER A 200 -4.23 14.25 19.83
CA SER A 200 -3.06 13.67 19.14
C SER A 200 -2.80 14.29 17.76
N SER A 201 -3.57 15.30 17.35
CA SER A 201 -3.48 15.94 16.04
C SER A 201 -2.05 16.38 15.67
N SER A 202 -1.32 17.04 16.59
CA SER A 202 0.06 17.46 16.35
C SER A 202 1.01 16.29 16.16
N ILE A 203 0.84 15.24 16.97
CA ILE A 203 1.64 14.01 16.94
C ILE A 203 1.47 13.29 15.61
N ILE A 204 0.23 13.14 15.16
CA ILE A 204 -0.13 12.47 13.91
C ILE A 204 0.40 13.25 12.70
N SER A 205 0.25 14.57 12.71
CA SER A 205 0.79 15.45 11.66
C SER A 205 2.31 15.30 11.52
N GLU A 206 3.06 15.33 12.64
CA GLU A 206 4.52 15.15 12.58
C GLU A 206 4.92 13.74 12.14
N ASN A 207 4.19 12.72 12.59
CA ASN A 207 4.37 11.35 12.12
C ASN A 207 4.18 11.26 10.59
N ALA A 208 3.12 11.85 10.04
CA ALA A 208 2.83 11.85 8.60
C ALA A 208 3.95 12.54 7.78
N LYS A 209 4.46 13.70 8.25
CA LYS A 209 5.58 14.41 7.61
C LYS A 209 6.86 13.57 7.58
N ILE A 210 7.21 12.95 8.70
CA ILE A 210 8.41 12.11 8.82
C ILE A 210 8.28 10.87 7.96
N CYS A 211 7.12 10.23 7.98
CA CYS A 211 6.81 9.09 7.14
C CYS A 211 6.91 9.43 5.64
N GLY A 212 6.57 10.66 5.25
CA GLY A 212 6.68 11.17 3.87
C GLY A 212 8.14 11.22 3.39
N VAL A 213 9.02 11.76 4.23
CA VAL A 213 10.45 11.93 3.92
C VAL A 213 11.21 10.60 3.89
N LEU A 214 10.85 9.67 4.79
CA LEU A 214 11.63 8.45 4.97
C LEU A 214 11.36 7.36 3.93
N SER A 215 10.44 7.56 2.98
CA SER A 215 10.03 6.55 1.99
C SER A 215 9.98 5.17 2.65
N ILE A 216 9.13 5.05 3.68
CA ILE A 216 8.97 3.82 4.46
C ILE A 216 8.41 2.75 3.53
N ASP A 217 9.32 2.06 2.87
CA ASP A 217 9.06 0.90 2.05
C ASP A 217 9.19 -0.35 2.91
N TYR A 218 8.55 -1.41 2.43
CA TYR A 218 8.48 -2.77 2.96
C TYR A 218 9.68 -3.18 3.86
N GLY A 219 9.39 -3.52 5.13
CA GLY A 219 10.36 -4.16 6.04
C GLY A 219 11.28 -3.21 6.84
N SER A 220 11.00 -1.91 6.87
CA SER A 220 11.67 -0.98 7.78
C SER A 220 11.29 -1.25 9.24
N ASP A 221 12.25 -1.24 10.16
CA ASP A 221 12.02 -1.43 11.59
C ASP A 221 11.09 -0.32 12.14
N LEU A 222 9.83 -0.70 12.42
CA LEU A 222 8.80 0.18 12.96
C LEU A 222 9.28 0.86 14.25
N THR A 223 10.09 0.18 15.05
CA THR A 223 10.65 0.70 16.30
C THR A 223 11.61 1.86 16.02
N GLU A 224 12.47 1.72 15.01
CA GLU A 224 13.41 2.77 14.60
C GLU A 224 12.65 4.00 14.07
N LEU A 225 11.59 3.78 13.29
CA LEU A 225 10.75 4.86 12.80
C LEU A 225 10.06 5.60 13.95
N ARG A 226 9.41 4.88 14.86
CA ARG A 226 8.74 5.47 16.02
C ARG A 226 9.72 6.23 16.90
N GLN A 227 10.95 5.75 17.05
CA GLN A 227 11.99 6.47 17.77
C GLN A 227 12.36 7.79 17.08
N LYS A 228 12.51 7.81 15.74
CA LYS A 228 12.79 9.06 15.00
C LYS A 228 11.67 10.08 15.12
N VAL A 229 10.42 9.62 15.09
CA VAL A 229 9.23 10.48 15.30
C VAL A 229 9.24 11.04 16.72
N LEU A 230 9.47 10.19 17.70
CA LEU A 230 9.55 10.58 19.10
C LEU A 230 10.68 11.59 19.35
N ASP A 231 11.85 11.41 18.75
CA ASP A 231 12.98 12.32 18.89
C ASP A 231 12.65 13.72 18.35
N ARG A 232 11.91 13.80 17.23
CA ARG A 232 11.43 15.09 16.69
C ARG A 232 10.36 15.74 17.57
N LEU A 233 9.41 14.95 18.08
CA LEU A 233 8.39 15.43 19.00
C LEU A 233 9.02 15.96 20.30
N ASN A 234 10.02 15.24 20.81
CA ASN A 234 10.79 15.65 21.98
C ASN A 234 11.58 16.94 21.72
N ALA A 235 12.18 17.09 20.54
CA ALA A 235 12.82 18.33 20.14
C ALA A 235 11.84 19.51 19.97
N ALA A 236 10.58 19.22 19.61
CA ALA A 236 9.50 20.19 19.51
C ALA A 236 8.85 20.54 20.88
N GLY A 237 9.31 19.92 21.97
CA GLY A 237 8.87 20.23 23.34
C GLY A 237 7.81 19.29 23.92
N HIS A 238 7.44 18.21 23.23
CA HIS A 238 6.63 17.14 23.81
C HIS A 238 7.52 16.29 24.73
N SER A 239 7.07 15.91 25.93
CA SER A 239 7.85 15.00 26.79
C SER A 239 7.12 13.67 26.87
N MET A 240 7.48 12.74 25.99
CA MET A 240 6.83 11.42 25.90
C MET A 240 7.87 10.29 25.85
N THR A 241 7.49 9.13 26.37
CA THR A 241 8.24 7.88 26.19
C THR A 241 7.73 7.11 24.98
N LEU A 242 8.54 6.18 24.45
CA LEU A 242 8.15 5.33 23.33
C LEU A 242 6.88 4.50 23.61
N PRO A 243 6.69 3.90 24.81
CA PRO A 243 5.44 3.21 25.15
C PRO A 243 4.22 4.14 25.15
N GLU A 244 4.33 5.35 25.71
CA GLU A 244 3.23 6.34 25.73
C GLU A 244 2.87 6.83 24.33
N PHE A 245 3.88 7.11 23.50
CA PHE A 245 3.67 7.46 22.09
C PHE A 245 2.96 6.33 21.35
N THR A 246 3.41 5.10 21.55
CA THR A 246 2.85 3.91 20.90
C THR A 246 1.40 3.68 21.30
N SER A 247 1.08 3.72 22.59
CA SER A 247 -0.30 3.53 23.08
C SER A 247 -1.26 4.64 22.65
N THR A 248 -0.74 5.82 22.35
CA THR A 248 -1.53 6.97 21.86
C THR A 248 -1.85 6.84 20.37
N ILE A 249 -0.87 6.47 19.54
CA ILE A 249 -1.02 6.47 18.08
C ILE A 249 -1.64 5.18 17.54
N GLU A 250 -1.32 4.02 18.12
CA GLU A 250 -1.75 2.72 17.57
C GLU A 250 -3.27 2.57 17.41
N PRO A 251 -4.12 2.97 18.38
CA PRO A 251 -5.57 2.90 18.18
C PRO A 251 -6.03 3.73 16.97
N LEU A 252 -5.42 4.90 16.75
CA LEU A 252 -5.74 5.77 15.62
C LEU A 252 -5.22 5.21 14.29
N GLU A 253 -4.03 4.58 14.28
CA GLU A 253 -3.52 3.86 13.10
C GLU A 253 -4.49 2.76 12.66
N LYS A 254 -5.00 1.98 13.63
CA LYS A 254 -5.98 0.92 13.36
C LYS A 254 -7.30 1.52 12.87
N LEU A 255 -7.78 2.61 13.47
CA LEU A 255 -9.00 3.30 13.08
C LEU A 255 -8.91 3.77 11.62
N PHE A 256 -7.84 4.46 11.24
CA PHE A 256 -7.62 4.92 9.87
C PHE A 256 -7.53 3.78 8.86
N ALA A 257 -6.88 2.68 9.24
CA ALA A 257 -6.83 1.48 8.40
C ALA A 257 -8.23 0.86 8.20
N VAL A 258 -9.07 0.80 9.23
CA VAL A 258 -10.46 0.33 9.09
C VAL A 258 -11.26 1.23 8.16
N VAL A 259 -11.13 2.56 8.27
CA VAL A 259 -11.84 3.51 7.40
C VAL A 259 -11.46 3.27 5.93
N ASP A 260 -10.16 3.20 5.62
CA ASP A 260 -9.68 2.95 4.26
C ASP A 260 -10.10 1.56 3.73
N HIS A 261 -9.91 0.51 4.53
CA HIS A 261 -10.21 -0.85 4.08
C HIS A 261 -11.70 -1.05 3.85
N SER A 262 -12.56 -0.38 4.62
CA SER A 262 -14.01 -0.43 4.42
C SER A 262 -14.41 0.17 3.06
N ARG A 263 -13.76 1.25 2.62
CA ARG A 263 -13.92 1.80 1.26
C ARG A 263 -13.44 0.80 0.20
N ALA A 264 -12.30 0.15 0.44
CA ALA A 264 -11.79 -0.86 -0.47
C ALA A 264 -12.75 -2.02 -0.66
N LEU A 265 -13.35 -2.52 0.42
CA LEU A 265 -14.36 -3.57 0.37
C LEU A 265 -15.60 -3.13 -0.40
N ALA A 266 -16.06 -1.89 -0.23
CA ALA A 266 -17.18 -1.33 -0.99
C ALA A 266 -16.93 -1.39 -2.50
N PHE A 267 -15.75 -0.97 -2.97
CA PHE A 267 -15.39 -1.06 -4.38
C PHE A 267 -15.18 -2.51 -4.85
N MET A 268 -14.45 -3.33 -4.08
CA MET A 268 -14.16 -4.71 -4.43
C MET A 268 -15.45 -5.50 -4.67
N PHE A 269 -16.39 -5.41 -3.73
CA PHE A 269 -17.67 -6.08 -3.81
C PHE A 269 -18.63 -5.42 -4.80
N GLY A 270 -18.62 -4.08 -4.91
CA GLY A 270 -19.41 -3.34 -5.90
C GLY A 270 -19.06 -3.70 -7.35
N ASP A 271 -17.78 -3.98 -7.62
CA ASP A 271 -17.29 -4.44 -8.91
C ASP A 271 -17.53 -5.94 -9.18
N GLY A 272 -18.17 -6.64 -8.25
CA GLY A 272 -18.54 -8.06 -8.36
C GLY A 272 -17.43 -9.04 -8.00
N ILE A 273 -16.44 -8.66 -7.18
CA ILE A 273 -15.53 -9.64 -6.58
C ILE A 273 -16.31 -10.47 -5.55
N VAL A 274 -16.20 -11.79 -5.63
CA VAL A 274 -16.77 -12.71 -4.64
C VAL A 274 -15.65 -13.27 -3.76
N PRO A 275 -15.76 -13.21 -2.42
CA PRO A 275 -14.77 -13.81 -1.51
C PRO A 275 -14.47 -15.28 -1.83
N SER A 276 -13.18 -15.63 -1.97
CA SER A 276 -12.77 -17.01 -2.26
C SER A 276 -11.34 -17.31 -1.79
N ASN A 277 -10.85 -18.54 -2.01
CA ASN A 277 -9.46 -18.92 -1.74
C ASN A 277 -8.50 -18.57 -2.89
N VAL A 278 -8.97 -17.97 -3.99
CA VAL A 278 -8.18 -17.75 -5.20
C VAL A 278 -8.38 -16.36 -5.80
N LYS A 279 -7.40 -15.90 -6.58
CA LYS A 279 -7.46 -14.69 -7.42
C LYS A 279 -7.93 -13.44 -6.63
N ALA A 280 -8.71 -12.57 -7.28
CA ALA A 280 -9.29 -11.38 -6.67
C ALA A 280 -10.11 -11.66 -5.40
N GLY A 281 -10.80 -12.82 -5.36
CA GLY A 281 -11.60 -13.22 -4.20
C GLY A 281 -10.78 -13.49 -2.94
N TYR A 282 -9.54 -13.97 -3.11
CA TYR A 282 -8.58 -14.11 -2.02
C TYR A 282 -8.16 -12.75 -1.47
N LEU A 283 -7.89 -11.78 -2.36
CA LEU A 283 -7.50 -10.43 -1.97
C LEU A 283 -8.62 -9.73 -1.18
N ALA A 284 -9.88 -9.84 -1.63
CA ALA A 284 -11.02 -9.26 -0.91
C ALA A 284 -11.18 -9.86 0.49
N ARG A 285 -11.02 -11.19 0.58
CA ARG A 285 -11.02 -11.88 1.87
C ARG A 285 -9.90 -11.42 2.80
N MET A 286 -8.69 -11.24 2.28
CA MET A 286 -7.55 -10.76 3.06
C MET A 286 -7.83 -9.37 3.65
N VAL A 287 -8.33 -8.42 2.84
CA VAL A 287 -8.69 -7.08 3.31
C VAL A 287 -9.79 -7.16 4.37
N LEU A 288 -10.84 -7.97 4.13
CA LEU A 288 -11.94 -8.14 5.08
C LEU A 288 -11.48 -8.69 6.43
N ARG A 289 -10.69 -9.76 6.41
CA ARG A 289 -10.19 -10.41 7.64
C ARG A 289 -9.25 -9.51 8.41
N ARG A 290 -8.38 -8.77 7.73
CA ARG A 290 -7.54 -7.73 8.36
C ARG A 290 -8.42 -6.68 9.03
N THR A 291 -9.43 -6.18 8.34
CA THR A 291 -10.35 -5.17 8.87
C THR A 291 -11.11 -5.67 10.09
N ALA A 292 -11.62 -6.91 10.05
CA ALA A 292 -12.32 -7.52 11.18
C ALA A 292 -11.41 -7.67 12.41
N LEU A 293 -10.12 -7.99 12.23
CA LEU A 293 -9.16 -8.03 13.34
C LEU A 293 -8.84 -6.64 13.91
N LEU A 294 -8.68 -5.63 13.04
CA LEU A 294 -8.47 -4.25 13.49
C LEU A 294 -9.67 -3.74 14.30
N LEU A 295 -10.89 -4.04 13.86
CA LEU A 295 -12.12 -3.73 14.61
C LEU A 295 -12.21 -4.49 15.93
N ARG A 296 -11.78 -5.76 15.97
CA ARG A 296 -11.69 -6.53 17.22
C ARG A 296 -10.75 -5.88 18.23
N ASP A 297 -9.60 -5.40 17.78
CA ASP A 297 -8.63 -4.70 18.61
C ASP A 297 -9.10 -3.32 19.10
N LEU A 298 -10.11 -2.75 18.43
CA LEU A 298 -10.76 -1.48 18.79
C LEU A 298 -12.09 -1.70 19.56
N ASP A 299 -12.39 -2.93 19.95
CA ASP A 299 -13.65 -3.33 20.59
C ASP A 299 -14.92 -2.97 19.79
N ALA A 300 -14.82 -2.93 18.45
CA ALA A 300 -15.88 -2.50 17.52
C ALA A 300 -16.20 -3.58 16.45
N GLN A 301 -16.24 -4.85 16.83
CA GLN A 301 -16.33 -6.00 15.91
C GLN A 301 -17.53 -5.95 14.95
N ASP A 302 -18.65 -5.36 15.37
CA ASP A 302 -19.89 -5.30 14.59
C ASP A 302 -19.96 -4.11 13.61
N ALA A 303 -18.99 -3.19 13.67
CA ALA A 303 -19.01 -1.96 12.89
C ALA A 303 -18.69 -2.15 11.39
N LEU A 304 -18.15 -3.30 10.96
CA LEU A 304 -17.67 -3.46 9.59
C LEU A 304 -18.75 -3.22 8.53
N SER A 305 -19.94 -3.80 8.71
CA SER A 305 -21.05 -3.63 7.76
C SER A 305 -21.54 -2.18 7.74
N GLU A 306 -21.56 -1.52 8.88
CA GLU A 306 -21.93 -0.10 9.02
C GLU A 306 -20.92 0.81 8.31
N MET A 307 -19.61 0.58 8.51
CA MET A 307 -18.54 1.33 7.85
C MET A 307 -18.56 1.16 6.33
N VAL A 308 -18.79 -0.06 5.83
CA VAL A 308 -18.95 -0.31 4.39
C VAL A 308 -20.20 0.39 3.85
N SER A 309 -21.32 0.33 4.58
CA SER A 309 -22.56 1.04 4.22
C SER A 309 -22.34 2.55 4.11
N HIS A 310 -21.63 3.15 5.07
CA HIS A 310 -21.32 4.58 5.08
C HIS A 310 -20.55 5.00 3.83
N HIS A 311 -19.52 4.24 3.43
CA HIS A 311 -18.79 4.50 2.19
C HIS A 311 -19.66 4.33 0.93
N ILE A 312 -20.54 3.33 0.90
CA ILE A 312 -21.48 3.15 -0.22
C ILE A 312 -22.38 4.38 -0.36
N ASP A 313 -22.90 4.91 0.74
CA ASP A 313 -23.79 6.07 0.72
C ASP A 313 -23.08 7.33 0.17
N THR A 314 -21.82 7.56 0.59
CA THR A 314 -20.99 8.64 0.03
C THR A 314 -20.67 8.43 -1.45
N LEU A 315 -20.32 7.20 -1.85
CA LEU A 315 -19.90 6.89 -3.22
C LEU A 315 -21.07 6.87 -4.21
N SER A 316 -22.30 6.61 -3.76
CA SER A 316 -23.47 6.42 -4.62
C SER A 316 -23.82 7.62 -5.50
N GLY A 317 -23.41 8.84 -5.11
CA GLY A 317 -23.59 10.03 -5.93
C GLY A 317 -22.76 10.02 -7.21
N THR A 318 -21.53 9.49 -7.15
CA THR A 318 -20.59 9.44 -8.28
C THR A 318 -20.63 8.07 -8.97
N TYR A 319 -20.82 7.00 -8.20
CA TYR A 319 -20.85 5.60 -8.63
C TYR A 319 -22.22 4.98 -8.30
N PRO A 320 -23.29 5.32 -9.05
CA PRO A 320 -24.65 4.87 -8.74
C PRO A 320 -24.81 3.34 -8.76
N GLU A 321 -23.97 2.63 -9.51
CA GLU A 321 -23.90 1.17 -9.53
C GLU A 321 -23.51 0.55 -8.19
N ILE A 322 -22.68 1.23 -7.39
CA ILE A 322 -22.31 0.77 -6.04
C ILE A 322 -23.54 0.89 -5.12
N GLY A 323 -24.26 2.01 -5.20
CA GLY A 323 -25.50 2.22 -4.46
C GLY A 323 -26.59 1.20 -4.81
N ALA A 324 -26.78 0.92 -6.11
CA ALA A 324 -27.72 -0.08 -6.58
C ALA A 324 -27.43 -1.50 -6.04
N ASN A 325 -26.15 -1.81 -5.82
CA ASN A 325 -25.69 -3.10 -5.32
C ASN A 325 -25.52 -3.16 -3.78
N LYS A 326 -25.89 -2.10 -3.05
CA LYS A 326 -25.65 -1.97 -1.59
C LYS A 326 -26.04 -3.21 -0.80
N ALA A 327 -27.26 -3.71 -0.98
CA ALA A 327 -27.77 -4.86 -0.23
C ALA A 327 -26.90 -6.11 -0.43
N HIS A 328 -26.47 -6.37 -1.66
CA HIS A 328 -25.62 -7.50 -1.99
C HIS A 328 -24.20 -7.35 -1.42
N ILE A 329 -23.64 -6.14 -1.47
CA ILE A 329 -22.33 -5.84 -0.87
C ILE A 329 -22.35 -6.14 0.63
N LEU A 330 -23.36 -5.65 1.35
CA LEU A 330 -23.49 -5.86 2.79
C LEU A 330 -23.74 -7.33 3.15
N GLU A 331 -24.52 -8.07 2.35
CA GLU A 331 -24.70 -9.51 2.52
C GLU A 331 -23.36 -10.26 2.42
N MET A 332 -22.52 -9.93 1.42
CA MET A 332 -21.20 -10.56 1.26
C MET A 332 -20.27 -10.25 2.44
N VAL A 333 -20.28 -9.01 2.94
CA VAL A 333 -19.51 -8.62 4.13
C VAL A 333 -19.93 -9.46 5.34
N ALA A 334 -21.24 -9.53 5.62
CA ALA A 334 -21.78 -10.28 6.74
C ALA A 334 -21.45 -11.77 6.66
N LEU A 335 -21.64 -12.40 5.50
CA LEU A 335 -21.36 -13.82 5.29
C LEU A 335 -19.87 -14.16 5.47
N GLU A 336 -18.95 -13.35 4.95
CA GLU A 336 -17.52 -13.61 5.13
C GLU A 336 -17.06 -13.31 6.56
N GLN A 337 -17.65 -12.32 7.24
CA GLN A 337 -17.39 -12.06 8.65
C GLN A 337 -17.81 -13.24 9.53
N GLU A 338 -19.01 -13.80 9.32
CA GLU A 338 -19.48 -15.00 10.03
C GLU A 338 -18.55 -16.20 9.78
N ARG A 339 -18.16 -16.43 8.52
CA ARG A 339 -17.20 -17.49 8.17
C ARG A 339 -15.85 -17.29 8.84
N PHE A 340 -15.40 -16.04 8.97
CA PHE A 340 -14.13 -15.74 9.62
C PHE A 340 -14.19 -16.02 11.12
N ILE A 341 -15.28 -15.67 11.81
CA ILE A 341 -15.49 -16.03 13.22
C ILE A 341 -15.37 -17.54 13.40
N GLN A 342 -16.06 -18.33 12.57
CA GLN A 342 -15.96 -19.80 12.60
C GLN A 342 -14.54 -20.31 12.32
N THR A 343 -13.75 -19.58 11.52
CA THR A 343 -12.34 -19.90 11.24
C THR A 343 -11.47 -19.66 12.46
N LEU A 344 -11.67 -18.56 13.19
CA LEU A 344 -10.94 -18.23 14.42
C LEU A 344 -11.20 -19.27 15.53
N GLU A 345 -12.45 -19.69 15.73
CA GLU A 345 -12.83 -20.72 16.70
C GLU A 345 -12.12 -22.06 16.48
N ARG A 346 -11.93 -22.44 15.20
CA ARG A 346 -11.19 -23.65 14.83
C ARG A 346 -9.67 -23.42 14.89
N GLY A 347 -9.25 -22.18 14.69
CA GLY A 347 -7.86 -21.77 14.59
C GLY A 347 -7.01 -22.11 15.79
N ARG A 348 -7.54 -21.96 17.01
CA ARG A 348 -6.80 -22.25 18.25
C ARG A 348 -6.29 -23.69 18.31
N ARG A 349 -7.12 -24.65 17.92
CA ARG A 349 -6.73 -26.08 17.87
C ARG A 349 -5.70 -26.35 16.78
N THR A 350 -5.80 -25.64 15.66
CA THR A 350 -4.85 -25.75 14.54
C THR A 350 -3.47 -25.23 14.94
N VAL A 351 -3.39 -24.06 15.60
CA VAL A 351 -2.14 -23.50 16.11
C VAL A 351 -1.51 -24.43 17.14
N GLN A 352 -2.30 -24.94 18.09
CA GLN A 352 -1.82 -25.91 19.08
C GLN A 352 -1.17 -27.14 18.43
N ARG A 353 -1.79 -27.68 17.37
CA ARG A 353 -1.25 -28.83 16.64
C ARG A 353 0.03 -28.45 15.88
N ALA A 354 0.08 -27.28 15.25
CA ALA A 354 1.24 -26.82 14.50
C ALA A 354 2.47 -26.67 15.42
N ILE A 355 2.30 -26.06 16.60
CA ILE A 355 3.35 -25.94 17.61
C ILE A 355 3.87 -27.33 18.01
N GLY A 356 2.97 -28.27 18.31
CA GLY A 356 3.33 -29.64 18.68
C GLY A 356 4.06 -30.45 17.59
N SER A 357 4.00 -30.01 16.32
CA SER A 357 4.61 -30.69 15.18
C SER A 357 6.00 -30.17 14.76
N GLY A 358 6.59 -29.24 15.50
CA GLY A 358 7.94 -28.73 15.22
C GLY A 358 8.08 -27.21 15.22
N GLY A 359 7.11 -26.47 15.77
CA GLY A 359 7.12 -25.01 15.80
C GLY A 359 6.46 -24.37 14.56
N ILE A 360 6.44 -23.04 14.55
CA ILE A 360 5.84 -22.22 13.49
C ILE A 360 6.93 -21.29 12.96
N ASP A 361 7.46 -21.61 11.79
CA ASP A 361 8.36 -20.75 11.02
C ASP A 361 7.57 -19.91 9.99
N GLN A 362 8.27 -19.11 9.19
CA GLN A 362 7.63 -18.25 8.19
C GLN A 362 6.84 -19.02 7.12
N ASP A 363 7.36 -20.17 6.67
CA ASP A 363 6.68 -21.02 5.69
C ASP A 363 5.41 -21.63 6.29
N LYS A 364 5.46 -22.02 7.57
CA LYS A 364 4.29 -22.51 8.30
C LYS A 364 3.25 -21.43 8.56
N LEU A 365 3.68 -20.19 8.88
CA LEU A 365 2.77 -19.03 8.96
C LEU A 365 2.04 -18.80 7.64
N LEU A 366 2.77 -18.89 6.52
CA LEU A 366 2.18 -18.77 5.20
C LEU A 366 1.19 -19.90 4.89
N GLU A 367 1.52 -21.14 5.26
CA GLU A 367 0.62 -22.29 5.12
C GLU A 367 -0.66 -22.10 5.96
N LEU A 368 -0.53 -21.66 7.22
CA LEU A 368 -1.66 -21.39 8.11
C LEU A 368 -2.54 -20.26 7.57
N TYR A 369 -1.93 -19.25 6.95
CA TYR A 369 -2.67 -18.17 6.31
C TYR A 369 -3.42 -18.66 5.05
N ASP A 370 -2.71 -19.24 4.09
CA ASP A 370 -3.28 -19.65 2.79
C ASP A 370 -4.28 -20.80 2.92
N SER A 371 -3.98 -21.78 3.76
CA SER A 371 -4.74 -23.04 3.81
C SER A 371 -5.76 -23.06 4.95
N GLN A 372 -5.43 -22.47 6.09
CA GLN A 372 -6.27 -22.48 7.29
C GLN A 372 -6.96 -21.13 7.52
N GLY A 373 -6.59 -20.10 6.76
CA GLY A 373 -7.22 -18.79 6.83
C GLY A 373 -6.89 -18.00 8.10
N LEU A 374 -5.80 -18.35 8.80
CA LEU A 374 -5.41 -17.76 10.07
C LEU A 374 -4.39 -16.63 9.86
N PRO A 375 -4.75 -15.37 10.18
CA PRO A 375 -3.83 -14.24 10.12
C PRO A 375 -2.62 -14.42 11.04
N PRO A 376 -1.41 -13.93 10.68
CA PRO A 376 -0.21 -14.09 11.49
C PRO A 376 -0.34 -13.52 12.91
N SER A 377 -1.05 -12.39 13.07
CA SER A 377 -1.34 -11.82 14.38
C SER A 377 -2.14 -12.78 15.26
N VAL A 378 -3.19 -13.40 14.71
CA VAL A 378 -3.99 -14.42 15.40
C VAL A 378 -3.16 -15.65 15.74
N VAL A 379 -2.28 -16.08 14.84
CA VAL A 379 -1.37 -17.20 15.12
C VAL A 379 -0.42 -16.87 16.27
N SER A 380 0.12 -15.64 16.30
CA SER A 380 0.97 -15.14 17.37
C SER A 380 0.21 -15.04 18.70
N ASP A 381 -1.00 -14.48 18.72
CA ASP A 381 -1.87 -14.40 19.91
C ASP A 381 -2.13 -15.80 20.50
N PHE A 382 -2.55 -16.74 19.66
CA PHE A 382 -2.84 -18.11 20.10
C PHE A 382 -1.59 -18.87 20.54
N ALA A 383 -0.43 -18.58 19.96
CA ALA A 383 0.83 -19.16 20.41
C ALA A 383 1.27 -18.59 21.76
N SER A 384 1.10 -17.28 21.97
CA SER A 384 1.41 -16.59 23.22
C SER A 384 0.58 -17.14 24.38
N ASP A 385 -0.72 -17.35 24.16
CA ASP A 385 -1.62 -18.04 25.10
C ASP A 385 -1.16 -19.46 25.48
N LEU A 386 -0.42 -20.12 24.59
CA LEU A 386 0.15 -21.45 24.78
C LEU A 386 1.59 -21.40 25.33
N GLY A 387 2.12 -20.22 25.65
CA GLY A 387 3.46 -20.02 26.19
C GLY A 387 4.58 -19.99 25.14
N HIS A 388 4.25 -19.76 23.87
CA HIS A 388 5.21 -19.68 22.77
C HIS A 388 5.23 -18.28 22.15
N SER A 389 6.42 -17.75 21.85
CA SER A 389 6.56 -16.51 21.09
C SER A 389 6.80 -16.82 19.62
N ILE A 390 6.06 -16.16 18.74
CA ILE A 390 6.24 -16.22 17.28
C ILE A 390 6.50 -14.81 16.79
N GLU A 391 7.62 -14.65 16.07
CA GLU A 391 7.94 -13.41 15.39
C GLU A 391 7.12 -13.32 14.09
N VAL A 392 6.33 -12.27 13.96
CA VAL A 392 5.59 -11.97 12.72
C VAL A 392 6.45 -11.00 11.90
N PRO A 393 6.93 -11.39 10.71
CA PRO A 393 7.72 -10.49 9.88
C PRO A 393 6.91 -9.28 9.43
N ASP A 394 7.51 -8.10 9.49
CA ASP A 394 6.97 -6.92 8.82
C ASP A 394 6.87 -7.17 7.31
N GLY A 395 5.80 -6.66 6.70
CA GLY A 395 5.50 -6.84 5.27
C GLY A 395 4.80 -8.15 4.93
N PHE A 396 4.50 -9.04 5.89
CA PHE A 396 3.93 -10.35 5.60
C PHE A 396 2.68 -10.28 4.70
N LEU A 397 1.74 -9.37 4.97
CA LEU A 397 0.51 -9.26 4.18
C LEU A 397 0.76 -8.69 2.79
N ALA A 398 1.74 -7.80 2.64
CA ALA A 398 2.14 -7.29 1.33
C ALA A 398 2.79 -8.39 0.48
N MET A 399 3.65 -9.23 1.06
CA MET A 399 4.21 -10.41 0.39
C MET A 399 3.12 -11.39 -0.05
N VAL A 400 2.13 -11.61 0.83
CA VAL A 400 0.97 -12.45 0.52
C VAL A 400 0.16 -11.84 -0.63
N ALA A 401 -0.11 -10.54 -0.58
CA ALA A 401 -0.83 -9.84 -1.64
C ALA A 401 -0.10 -9.97 -2.98
N GLU A 402 1.21 -9.71 -3.01
CA GLU A 402 2.05 -9.81 -4.22
C GLU A 402 2.00 -11.23 -4.82
N ARG A 403 2.07 -12.27 -3.98
CA ARG A 403 1.95 -13.67 -4.40
C ARG A 403 0.60 -13.99 -5.05
N HIS A 404 -0.45 -13.25 -4.71
CA HIS A 404 -1.83 -13.48 -5.14
C HIS A 404 -2.39 -12.38 -6.06
N GLN A 405 -1.58 -11.42 -6.53
CA GLN A 405 -2.03 -10.30 -7.37
C GLN A 405 -2.10 -10.61 -8.88
N GLY A 406 -1.62 -11.77 -9.33
CA GLY A 406 -1.62 -12.17 -10.74
C GLY A 406 -1.12 -13.60 -10.99
N GLU A 407 -1.19 -14.06 -12.24
CA GLU A 407 -0.52 -15.29 -12.66
C GLU A 407 0.98 -15.02 -12.82
N ALA A 408 1.80 -15.48 -11.87
CA ALA A 408 3.25 -15.33 -11.95
C ALA A 408 3.76 -15.88 -13.30
N LYS A 409 4.29 -15.00 -14.17
CA LYS A 409 5.05 -15.40 -15.35
C LYS A 409 6.27 -16.23 -14.90
N GLY A 410 6.12 -17.55 -14.92
CA GLY A 410 7.21 -18.53 -14.89
C GLY A 410 7.82 -18.81 -13.51
N GLY A 411 7.67 -20.05 -13.04
CA GLY A 411 8.31 -20.64 -11.85
C GLY A 411 9.84 -20.73 -11.86
N LYS A 412 10.55 -19.87 -12.59
CA LYS A 412 12.02 -19.72 -12.53
C LYS A 412 12.48 -18.45 -11.77
N LYS A 413 11.62 -17.43 -11.61
CA LYS A 413 11.93 -16.18 -10.86
C LYS A 413 12.12 -16.40 -9.35
N LYS A 414 11.46 -17.40 -8.74
CA LYS A 414 11.48 -17.62 -7.27
C LYS A 414 12.84 -18.02 -6.70
N ARG A 415 13.77 -18.55 -7.51
CA ARG A 415 15.08 -19.02 -7.02
C ARG A 415 16.16 -17.94 -7.04
N TYR A 416 16.01 -16.88 -7.83
CA TYR A 416 16.99 -15.78 -7.88
C TYR A 416 16.75 -14.73 -6.81
N LEU A 417 15.49 -14.38 -6.52
CA LEU A 417 15.16 -13.41 -5.47
C LEU A 417 15.43 -13.95 -4.05
N SER A 418 15.19 -15.25 -3.81
CA SER A 418 15.54 -15.86 -2.52
C SER A 418 17.05 -15.97 -2.32
N MET A 419 17.81 -16.21 -3.40
CA MET A 419 19.28 -16.22 -3.36
C MET A 419 19.84 -14.81 -3.14
N LEU A 420 19.27 -13.79 -3.78
CA LEU A 420 19.68 -12.40 -3.58
C LEU A 420 19.38 -11.93 -2.15
N ASN A 421 18.20 -12.25 -1.61
CA ASN A 421 17.86 -11.89 -0.22
C ASN A 421 18.72 -12.65 0.80
N GLN A 422 19.05 -13.93 0.55
CA GLN A 422 20.04 -14.64 1.37
C GLN A 422 21.44 -14.03 1.25
N LEU A 423 21.87 -13.62 0.05
CA LEU A 423 23.17 -12.97 -0.16
C LEU A 423 23.23 -11.60 0.49
N ILE A 424 22.20 -10.77 0.35
CA ILE A 424 22.08 -9.46 1.00
C ILE A 424 22.13 -9.65 2.52
N TRP A 425 21.36 -10.59 3.06
CA TRP A 425 21.35 -10.91 4.49
C TRP A 425 22.74 -11.35 5.01
N ILE A 426 23.42 -12.25 4.27
CA ILE A 426 24.79 -12.70 4.56
C ILE A 426 25.77 -11.52 4.51
N PHE A 427 25.67 -10.65 3.50
CA PHE A 427 26.53 -9.47 3.36
C PHE A 427 26.32 -8.47 4.50
N THR A 428 25.08 -8.16 4.90
CA THR A 428 24.82 -7.30 6.08
C THR A 428 25.38 -7.87 7.37
N ARG A 429 25.35 -9.21 7.55
CA ARG A 429 25.86 -9.88 8.75
C ARG A 429 27.39 -9.97 8.79
N ILE A 430 28.02 -10.17 7.64
CA ILE A 430 29.49 -10.11 7.49
C ILE A 430 29.98 -8.67 7.70
N TRP A 431 29.29 -7.68 7.13
CA TRP A 431 29.67 -6.27 7.27
C TRP A 431 29.55 -5.77 8.72
N ARG A 432 28.49 -6.15 9.45
CA ARG A 432 28.36 -5.88 10.90
C ARG A 432 29.46 -6.55 11.72
N SER A 433 29.86 -7.77 11.38
CA SER A 433 30.95 -8.49 12.08
C SER A 433 32.33 -7.86 11.82
N VAL A 434 32.60 -7.41 10.59
CA VAL A 434 33.87 -6.76 10.20
C VAL A 434 34.01 -5.37 10.81
N LEU A 435 32.93 -4.60 10.93
CA LEU A 435 32.91 -3.31 11.64
C LEU A 435 33.12 -3.47 13.15
N PHE A 436 32.59 -4.54 13.75
CA PHE A 436 32.81 -4.85 15.16
C PHE A 436 34.27 -5.23 15.46
N HIS A 437 34.92 -6.01 14.58
CA HIS A 437 36.34 -6.33 14.70
C HIS A 437 37.26 -5.11 14.48
N ARG A 438 36.94 -4.23 13.53
CA ARG A 438 37.72 -2.99 13.31
C ARG A 438 37.63 -2.02 14.49
N ARG A 439 36.49 -1.93 15.18
CA ARG A 439 36.37 -1.13 16.42
C ARG A 439 37.13 -1.73 17.60
N LEU A 440 37.15 -3.07 17.76
CA LEU A 440 37.95 -3.71 18.81
C LEU A 440 39.46 -3.57 18.60
N SER A 441 39.96 -3.68 17.36
CA SER A 441 41.40 -3.48 17.10
C SER A 441 41.86 -2.04 17.36
N SER A 442 40.99 -1.03 17.16
CA SER A 442 41.31 0.37 17.49
C SER A 442 41.28 0.69 18.99
N LEU A 443 40.62 -0.13 19.81
CA LEU A 443 40.55 0.03 21.26
C LEU A 443 41.70 -0.68 22.00
N ILE A 444 42.35 -1.66 21.36
CA ILE A 444 43.45 -2.43 21.97
C ILE A 444 44.82 -1.78 21.70
N SER A 445 44.98 -0.94 20.67
CA SER A 445 46.28 -0.28 20.38
C SER A 445 46.54 1.04 21.15
N ALA A 446 45.66 1.42 22.09
CA ALA A 446 45.75 2.68 22.83
C ALA A 446 46.06 2.50 24.34
N ARG A 447 46.51 1.32 24.77
CA ARG A 447 47.04 1.13 26.14
C ARG A 447 48.37 0.40 26.11
N TYR A 448 49.39 1.17 26.49
CA TYR A 448 50.67 0.86 27.14
C TYR A 448 51.82 1.61 26.45
N PRO A 449 52.69 2.25 27.25
CA PRO A 449 53.39 3.49 26.90
C PRO A 449 54.52 3.35 25.88
#